data_AF-A0A951FRS4-F1
#
_entry.id   AF-A0A951FRS4-F1
#
_cell.length_a   1.000
_cell.length_b   1.000
_cell.length_c   1.000
_cell.angle_alpha   90.00
_cell.angle_beta   90.00
_cell.angle_gamma   90.00
#
_symmetry.space_group_name_H-M   'P 1'
#
loop_
_entity.id
_entity.type
_entity.pdbx_description
1 polymer ?
#
loop_
_entity_poly.entity_id
_entity_poly.type
_entity_poly.pdbx_seq_one_letter_code
_entity_poly.pdbx_strand_id
1 'polypeptide(L)'
;MREVEFVDPLPSLEAASFRACLATILECALDELPHPARVEDPARDPITSRWLAGLSLGLVPIAGPTTFQWPGPWLARVHPPGTEPRFVVMYGQPSGVVWDPVHGAATEHDWIDAGFLLAAADIALTRPAPPPHHAGAGVIEAIAVAPAAGKPAVSLTEARALPGQGLEGDRHTVGKGTFPSGLPGSALTLIEAEVCESFDPPLAPNDHRRNLVTRGIDLNGMVGQQFMIGAVRCRCMRLCEPCTVIDRYASQPVLRALVHRGGIRADILTDGIIHLGDSVKLLADVD
;
A
#
# COMPACT_ATOMS: atom_id res chain seq x y z
N MET A 1 0.30 -8.59 4.79
CA MET A 1 -0.57 -9.53 4.05
C MET A 1 0.05 -10.92 3.98
N ARG A 2 -0.51 -11.86 4.75
CA ARG A 2 -0.06 -13.25 4.85
C ARG A 2 -0.38 -14.03 3.57
N GLU A 3 0.52 -14.91 3.11
CA GLU A 3 0.18 -15.91 2.10
C GLU A 3 -0.40 -17.14 2.78
N VAL A 4 -1.55 -17.57 2.29
CA VAL A 4 -2.20 -18.78 2.77
C VAL A 4 -2.02 -19.85 1.70
N GLU A 5 -1.19 -20.86 2.00
CA GLU A 5 -0.92 -21.95 1.06
C GLU A 5 -2.23 -22.59 0.59
N PHE A 6 -2.35 -22.70 -0.72
CA PHE A 6 -3.47 -23.30 -1.39
C PHE A 6 -3.38 -24.84 -1.29
N VAL A 7 -4.43 -25.48 -0.80
CA VAL A 7 -4.54 -26.95 -0.73
C VAL A 7 -5.82 -27.35 -1.47
N ASP A 8 -5.74 -28.20 -2.50
CA ASP A 8 -6.88 -28.51 -3.40
C ASP A 8 -7.40 -29.95 -3.30
N PRO A 9 -8.71 -30.24 -3.56
CA PRO A 9 -9.87 -29.34 -3.58
C PRO A 9 -10.98 -29.73 -2.58
N LEU A 10 -11.68 -28.72 -2.07
CA LEU A 10 -13.09 -28.81 -1.71
C LEU A 10 -13.77 -27.50 -2.14
N PRO A 11 -14.95 -27.49 -2.80
CA PRO A 11 -15.50 -28.37 -3.83
C PRO A 11 -15.19 -27.94 -5.29
N SER A 12 -14.49 -26.83 -5.53
CA SER A 12 -14.04 -26.33 -6.86
C SER A 12 -12.82 -25.42 -6.72
N LEU A 13 -12.10 -25.18 -7.82
CA LEU A 13 -10.99 -24.20 -7.86
C LEU A 13 -11.45 -22.81 -7.41
N GLU A 14 -12.64 -22.41 -7.85
CA GLU A 14 -13.26 -21.13 -7.51
C GLU A 14 -13.46 -20.99 -5.99
N ALA A 15 -14.01 -22.01 -5.34
CA ALA A 15 -14.26 -21.99 -3.90
C ALA A 15 -12.96 -22.05 -3.08
N ALA A 16 -12.00 -22.87 -3.50
CA ALA A 16 -10.72 -23.00 -2.82
C ALA A 16 -9.92 -21.68 -2.90
N SER A 17 -9.84 -21.07 -4.08
CA SER A 17 -9.17 -19.79 -4.28
C SER A 17 -9.85 -18.65 -3.54
N PHE A 18 -11.20 -18.61 -3.51
CA PHE A 18 -11.97 -17.63 -2.73
C PHE A 18 -11.60 -17.67 -1.25
N ARG A 19 -11.59 -18.85 -0.63
CA ARG A 19 -11.22 -19.00 0.79
C ARG A 19 -9.78 -18.56 1.04
N ALA A 20 -8.86 -18.95 0.16
CA ALA A 20 -7.47 -18.59 0.29
C ALA A 20 -7.28 -17.06 0.20
N CYS A 21 -8.03 -16.37 -0.69
CA CYS A 21 -8.02 -14.90 -0.80
C CYS A 21 -8.63 -14.24 0.43
N LEU A 22 -9.74 -14.78 0.93
CA LEU A 22 -10.41 -14.25 2.12
C LEU A 22 -9.50 -14.35 3.35
N ALA A 23 -8.84 -15.50 3.55
CA ALA A 23 -7.90 -15.72 4.63
C ALA A 23 -6.67 -14.80 4.52
N THR A 24 -6.17 -14.59 3.29
CA THR A 24 -5.08 -13.65 2.99
C THR A 24 -5.43 -12.21 3.38
N ILE A 25 -6.64 -11.74 3.07
CA ILE A 25 -7.11 -10.39 3.42
C ILE A 25 -7.36 -10.25 4.93
N LEU A 26 -7.90 -11.28 5.57
CA LEU A 26 -8.16 -11.30 7.02
C LEU A 26 -6.92 -11.58 7.87
N GLU A 27 -5.81 -11.93 7.22
CA GLU A 27 -4.56 -12.36 7.86
C GLU A 27 -4.72 -13.56 8.83
N CYS A 28 -5.72 -14.41 8.59
CA CYS A 28 -6.03 -15.60 9.40
C CYS A 28 -5.57 -16.91 8.72
N ALA A 29 -5.59 -18.02 9.45
CA ALA A 29 -5.37 -19.34 8.87
C ALA A 29 -6.59 -19.86 8.09
N LEU A 30 -6.38 -20.79 7.16
CA LEU A 30 -7.43 -21.30 6.26
C LEU A 30 -8.48 -22.15 7.00
N ASP A 31 -8.09 -22.80 8.10
CA ASP A 31 -8.95 -23.62 8.96
C ASP A 31 -9.83 -22.79 9.89
N GLU A 32 -9.53 -21.50 10.09
CA GLU A 32 -10.41 -20.55 10.78
C GLU A 32 -11.62 -20.16 9.92
N LEU A 33 -11.52 -20.29 8.59
CA LEU A 33 -12.64 -20.02 7.69
C LEU A 33 -13.64 -21.18 7.66
N PRO A 34 -14.95 -20.89 7.58
CA PRO A 34 -15.95 -21.93 7.41
C PRO A 34 -15.66 -22.77 6.15
N HIS A 35 -16.03 -24.05 6.23
CA HIS A 35 -16.09 -24.88 5.04
C HIS A 35 -17.31 -24.45 4.21
N PRO A 36 -17.12 -24.12 2.93
CA PRO A 36 -18.21 -23.66 2.09
C PRO A 36 -19.21 -24.79 1.90
N ALA A 37 -20.50 -24.47 1.92
CA ALA A 37 -21.49 -25.37 1.37
C ALA A 37 -21.19 -25.60 -0.12
N ARG A 38 -21.71 -26.69 -0.72
CA ARG A 38 -21.73 -26.84 -2.17
C ARG A 38 -22.68 -25.79 -2.77
N VAL A 39 -22.18 -24.57 -2.96
CA VAL A 39 -22.88 -23.43 -3.55
C VAL A 39 -22.34 -23.13 -4.94
N GLU A 40 -23.18 -22.56 -5.81
CA GLU A 40 -22.79 -22.17 -7.17
C GLU A 40 -21.81 -20.98 -7.19
N ASP A 41 -21.92 -20.05 -6.22
CA ASP A 41 -21.05 -18.87 -6.11
C ASP A 41 -20.51 -18.78 -4.67
N PRO A 42 -19.19 -18.99 -4.45
CA PRO A 42 -18.62 -18.96 -3.10
C PRO A 42 -18.69 -17.57 -2.45
N ALA A 43 -18.74 -16.48 -3.23
CA ALA A 43 -18.90 -15.13 -2.70
C ALA A 43 -20.33 -14.85 -2.21
N ARG A 44 -21.28 -15.74 -2.51
CA ARG A 44 -22.69 -15.67 -2.05
C ARG A 44 -23.05 -16.77 -1.07
N ASP A 45 -22.07 -17.50 -0.54
CA ASP A 45 -22.29 -18.54 0.47
C ASP A 45 -22.90 -17.95 1.77
N PRO A 46 -24.11 -18.38 2.18
CA PRO A 46 -24.74 -17.91 3.41
C PRO A 46 -23.94 -18.25 4.68
N ILE A 47 -23.15 -19.33 4.67
CA ILE A 47 -22.32 -19.72 5.83
C ILE A 47 -21.21 -18.69 6.01
N THR A 48 -20.45 -18.44 4.95
CA THR A 48 -19.39 -17.42 4.93
C THR A 48 -19.95 -16.03 5.26
N SER A 49 -21.09 -15.63 4.68
CA SER A 49 -21.72 -14.33 4.96
C SER A 49 -22.08 -14.15 6.43
N ARG A 50 -22.67 -15.16 7.08
CA ARG A 50 -23.01 -15.12 8.51
C ARG A 50 -21.78 -15.14 9.41
N TRP A 51 -20.75 -15.88 9.02
CA TRP A 51 -19.48 -15.91 9.74
C TRP A 51 -18.79 -14.53 9.71
N LEU A 52 -18.72 -13.89 8.53
CA LEU A 52 -18.23 -12.51 8.39
C LEU A 52 -19.05 -11.52 9.23
N ALA A 53 -20.37 -11.67 9.27
CA ALA A 53 -21.23 -10.84 10.11
C ALA A 53 -20.90 -10.98 11.61
N GLY A 54 -20.50 -12.18 12.06
CA GLY A 54 -19.99 -12.42 13.41
C GLY A 54 -18.69 -11.65 13.74
N LEU A 55 -17.93 -11.28 12.72
CA LEU A 55 -16.73 -10.42 12.81
C LEU A 55 -17.05 -8.93 12.60
N SER A 56 -18.34 -8.55 12.51
CA SER A 56 -18.77 -7.21 12.11
C SER A 56 -18.24 -6.80 10.71
N LEU A 57 -18.11 -7.77 9.81
CA LEU A 57 -17.69 -7.59 8.42
C LEU A 57 -18.78 -8.03 7.45
N GLY A 58 -18.69 -7.54 6.22
CA GLY A 58 -19.53 -7.94 5.10
C GLY A 58 -18.77 -7.96 3.78
N LEU A 59 -19.20 -8.81 2.87
CA LEU A 59 -18.68 -8.88 1.51
C LEU A 59 -19.60 -8.10 0.57
N VAL A 60 -19.07 -7.02 -0.01
CA VAL A 60 -19.85 -6.07 -0.82
C VAL A 60 -19.48 -6.19 -2.29
N PRO A 61 -20.43 -6.46 -3.20
CA PRO A 61 -20.14 -6.52 -4.63
C PRO A 61 -19.76 -5.14 -5.18
N ILE A 62 -18.76 -5.12 -6.07
CA ILE A 62 -18.26 -3.90 -6.70
C ILE A 62 -18.92 -3.73 -8.07
N ALA A 63 -19.53 -2.56 -8.30
CA ALA A 63 -20.00 -2.19 -9.63
C ALA A 63 -18.80 -1.75 -10.51
N GLY A 64 -18.58 -2.44 -11.63
CA GLY A 64 -17.48 -2.14 -12.55
C GLY A 64 -16.09 -2.54 -12.03
N PRO A 65 -15.85 -3.82 -11.72
CA PRO A 65 -14.61 -4.27 -11.08
C PRO A 65 -13.36 -4.07 -11.94
N THR A 66 -13.48 -4.00 -13.26
CA THR A 66 -12.35 -3.77 -14.19
C THR A 66 -11.74 -2.37 -14.09
N THR A 67 -12.53 -1.36 -13.69
CA THR A 67 -12.08 0.02 -13.51
C THR A 67 -12.01 0.43 -12.04
N PHE A 68 -12.43 -0.44 -11.13
CA PHE A 68 -12.40 -0.19 -9.71
C PHE A 68 -10.96 -0.02 -9.21
N GLN A 69 -10.78 0.98 -8.36
CA GLN A 69 -9.52 1.24 -7.72
C GLN A 69 -9.79 1.34 -6.22
N TRP A 70 -9.08 0.55 -5.42
CA TRP A 70 -9.01 0.72 -3.97
C TRP A 70 -7.56 0.71 -3.42
N PRO A 71 -7.15 1.63 -2.53
CA PRO A 71 -5.80 1.63 -1.96
C PRO A 71 -5.55 0.47 -0.99
N GLY A 72 -6.59 -0.26 -0.59
CA GLY A 72 -6.48 -1.48 0.22
C GLY A 72 -6.77 -2.75 -0.59
N PRO A 73 -6.86 -3.92 0.09
CA PRO A 73 -7.16 -5.17 -0.57
C PRO A 73 -8.62 -5.27 -1.01
N TRP A 74 -8.86 -5.96 -2.13
CA TRP A 74 -10.18 -6.41 -2.56
C TRP A 74 -10.06 -7.71 -3.36
N LEU A 75 -11.16 -8.46 -3.49
CA LEU A 75 -11.17 -9.71 -4.23
C LEU A 75 -11.66 -9.46 -5.66
N ALA A 76 -10.94 -9.98 -6.66
CA ALA A 76 -11.45 -10.11 -8.01
C ALA A 76 -11.70 -11.59 -8.32
N ARG A 77 -12.84 -11.89 -8.96
CA ARG A 77 -13.01 -13.15 -9.66
C ARG A 77 -12.53 -12.98 -11.08
N VAL A 78 -11.65 -13.89 -11.49
CA VAL A 78 -11.01 -13.89 -12.80
C VAL A 78 -11.35 -15.17 -13.54
N HIS A 79 -11.59 -15.04 -14.84
CA HIS A 79 -11.94 -16.16 -15.70
C HIS A 79 -11.08 -16.12 -16.97
N PRO A 80 -9.81 -16.58 -16.89
CA PRO A 80 -8.98 -16.68 -18.07
C PRO A 80 -9.59 -17.64 -19.11
N PRO A 81 -9.39 -17.37 -20.41
CA PRO A 81 -9.93 -18.21 -21.48
C PRO A 81 -9.53 -19.68 -21.33
N GLY A 82 -10.52 -20.58 -21.33
CA GLY A 82 -10.30 -22.03 -21.28
C GLY A 82 -9.93 -22.59 -19.91
N THR A 83 -10.12 -21.82 -18.83
CA THR A 83 -9.83 -22.23 -17.44
C THR A 83 -11.06 -22.08 -16.55
N GLU A 84 -11.09 -22.78 -15.40
CA GLU A 84 -12.13 -22.54 -14.38
C GLU A 84 -11.95 -21.16 -13.73
N PRO A 85 -13.06 -20.49 -13.34
CA PRO A 85 -12.98 -19.23 -12.62
C PRO A 85 -12.26 -19.40 -11.28
N ARG A 86 -11.54 -18.36 -10.86
CA ARG A 86 -10.85 -18.32 -9.57
C ARG A 86 -10.82 -16.92 -8.98
N PHE A 87 -10.49 -16.83 -7.70
CA PHE A 87 -10.31 -15.55 -7.01
C PHE A 87 -8.85 -15.17 -6.87
N VAL A 88 -8.58 -13.87 -6.94
CA VAL A 88 -7.27 -13.25 -6.70
C VAL A 88 -7.44 -12.05 -5.76
N VAL A 89 -6.36 -11.66 -5.07
CA VAL A 89 -6.34 -10.44 -4.25
C VAL A 89 -5.73 -9.30 -5.07
N MET A 90 -6.48 -8.21 -5.13
CA MET A 90 -6.12 -6.98 -5.81
C MET A 90 -5.75 -5.90 -4.78
N TYR A 91 -4.89 -4.95 -5.16
CA TYR A 91 -4.47 -3.84 -4.28
C TYR A 91 -3.98 -2.62 -5.06
N GLY A 92 -4.12 -1.43 -4.46
CA GLY A 92 -3.40 -0.22 -4.88
C GLY A 92 -4.17 0.72 -5.82
N GLN A 93 -3.62 1.90 -6.07
CA GLN A 93 -4.19 2.95 -6.97
C GLN A 93 -3.18 3.32 -8.07
N PRO A 94 -3.32 2.84 -9.32
CA PRO A 94 -4.33 1.89 -9.81
C PRO A 94 -4.14 0.48 -9.24
N SER A 95 -5.22 -0.31 -9.23
CA SER A 95 -5.22 -1.66 -8.67
C SER A 95 -4.60 -2.70 -9.59
N GLY A 96 -3.92 -3.68 -9.02
CA GLY A 96 -3.48 -4.90 -9.70
C GLY A 96 -3.38 -6.09 -8.75
N VAL A 97 -3.10 -7.26 -9.30
CA VAL A 97 -2.98 -8.51 -8.55
C VAL A 97 -1.77 -8.46 -7.64
N VAL A 98 -2.00 -8.59 -6.33
CA VAL A 98 -0.93 -8.77 -5.33
C VAL A 98 -0.80 -10.21 -4.88
N TRP A 99 -1.76 -11.06 -5.25
CA TRP A 99 -1.73 -12.48 -4.94
C TRP A 99 -2.72 -13.27 -5.79
N ASP A 100 -2.22 -14.31 -6.44
CA ASP A 100 -3.03 -15.34 -7.07
C ASP A 100 -2.68 -16.68 -6.39
N PRO A 101 -3.61 -17.31 -5.64
CA PRO A 101 -3.34 -18.55 -4.91
C PRO A 101 -2.92 -19.72 -5.82
N VAL A 102 -3.20 -19.62 -7.12
CA VAL A 102 -2.98 -20.71 -8.08
C VAL A 102 -1.71 -20.46 -8.91
N HIS A 103 -1.44 -19.21 -9.32
CA HIS A 103 -0.36 -18.90 -10.29
C HIS A 103 0.56 -17.72 -9.89
N GLY A 104 0.44 -17.17 -8.69
CA GLY A 104 1.44 -16.25 -8.11
C GLY A 104 1.36 -14.77 -8.49
N ALA A 105 1.07 -14.34 -9.74
CA ALA A 105 0.94 -12.90 -10.06
C ALA A 105 0.40 -12.48 -11.45
N ALA A 106 0.23 -13.37 -12.44
CA ALA A 106 -0.14 -12.94 -13.79
C ALA A 106 -1.66 -13.02 -14.02
N THR A 107 -2.32 -11.88 -14.18
CA THR A 107 -3.73 -11.80 -14.60
C THR A 107 -3.95 -10.56 -15.44
N GLU A 108 -4.62 -10.71 -16.57
CA GLU A 108 -5.05 -9.58 -17.40
C GLU A 108 -6.36 -8.97 -16.84
N HIS A 109 -6.49 -7.64 -16.87
CA HIS A 109 -7.65 -6.94 -16.31
C HIS A 109 -8.97 -7.29 -17.00
N ASP A 110 -8.93 -7.72 -18.26
CA ASP A 110 -10.09 -8.14 -19.03
C ASP A 110 -10.63 -9.53 -18.61
N TRP A 111 -9.88 -10.30 -17.81
CA TRP A 111 -10.36 -11.54 -17.23
C TRP A 111 -11.25 -11.32 -16.00
N ILE A 112 -11.34 -10.11 -15.46
CA ILE A 112 -12.12 -9.81 -14.25
C ILE A 112 -13.62 -9.77 -14.59
N ASP A 113 -14.40 -10.71 -14.05
CA ASP A 113 -15.86 -10.77 -14.26
C ASP A 113 -16.68 -10.27 -13.06
N ALA A 114 -16.09 -10.29 -11.86
CA ALA A 114 -16.72 -9.82 -10.62
C ALA A 114 -15.66 -9.29 -9.65
N GLY A 115 -16.08 -8.40 -8.75
CA GLY A 115 -15.22 -7.87 -7.69
C GLY A 115 -16.00 -7.74 -6.39
N PHE A 116 -15.31 -7.93 -5.28
CA PHE A 116 -15.88 -7.86 -3.95
C PHE A 116 -14.95 -7.13 -2.99
N LEU A 117 -15.50 -6.20 -2.21
CA LEU A 117 -14.81 -5.52 -1.13
C LEU A 117 -15.21 -6.15 0.20
N LEU A 118 -14.23 -6.55 1.01
CA LEU A 118 -14.48 -6.88 2.40
C LEU A 118 -14.53 -5.58 3.20
N ALA A 119 -15.68 -5.28 3.80
CA ALA A 119 -15.93 -4.01 4.48
C ALA A 119 -16.45 -4.24 5.91
N ALA A 120 -16.13 -3.30 6.80
CA ALA A 120 -16.77 -3.24 8.11
C ALA A 120 -18.27 -2.96 7.98
N ALA A 121 -19.09 -3.66 8.76
CA ALA A 121 -20.52 -3.38 8.86
C ALA A 121 -20.79 -2.00 9.49
N ASP A 122 -19.95 -1.62 10.46
CA ASP A 122 -19.90 -0.27 11.05
C ASP A 122 -18.45 0.17 11.22
N ILE A 123 -18.03 1.16 10.44
CA ILE A 123 -16.65 1.67 10.46
C ILE A 123 -16.29 2.26 11.83
N ALA A 124 -17.24 2.85 12.56
CA ALA A 124 -16.96 3.43 13.87
C ALA A 124 -16.60 2.38 14.92
N LEU A 125 -17.15 1.18 14.80
CA LEU A 125 -16.92 0.06 15.71
C LEU A 125 -15.71 -0.80 15.30
N THR A 126 -15.39 -0.85 14.02
CA THR A 126 -14.32 -1.71 13.47
C THR A 126 -13.05 -0.94 13.12
N ARG A 127 -12.97 0.37 13.40
CA ARG A 127 -11.77 1.16 13.13
C ARG A 127 -10.60 0.66 14.01
N PRO A 128 -9.47 0.25 13.41
CA PRO A 128 -8.28 -0.11 14.18
C PRO A 128 -7.79 1.10 14.99
N ALA A 129 -7.32 0.85 16.21
CA ALA A 129 -6.59 1.87 16.96
C ALA A 129 -5.37 2.32 16.14
N PRO A 130 -4.99 3.61 16.21
CA PRO A 130 -3.71 4.05 15.65
C PRO A 130 -2.59 3.17 16.22
N PRO A 131 -1.61 2.77 15.39
CA PRO A 131 -0.47 2.01 15.89
C PRO A 131 0.23 2.80 17.01
N PRO A 132 0.73 2.11 18.05
CA PRO A 132 1.42 2.78 19.14
C PRO A 132 2.64 3.55 18.61
N HIS A 133 2.79 4.79 19.07
CA HIS A 133 3.89 5.65 18.62
C HIS A 133 5.19 5.21 19.29
N HIS A 134 6.13 4.71 18.49
CA HIS A 134 7.50 4.57 18.94
C HIS A 134 8.19 5.91 18.73
N ALA A 135 8.51 6.60 19.84
CA ALA A 135 9.28 7.84 19.86
C ALA A 135 10.75 7.60 19.48
N GLY A 136 10.99 7.03 18.30
CA GLY A 136 12.30 6.86 17.71
C GLY A 136 12.81 8.17 17.12
N ALA A 137 14.13 8.29 17.08
CA ALA A 137 14.80 9.30 16.28
C ALA A 137 15.55 8.58 15.15
N GLY A 138 15.37 9.06 13.93
CA GLY A 138 16.09 8.57 12.76
C GLY A 138 17.03 9.63 12.17
N VAL A 139 17.60 9.30 11.03
CA VAL A 139 18.44 10.20 10.22
C VAL A 139 18.09 10.09 8.74
N ILE A 140 18.36 11.17 7.98
CA ILE A 140 18.29 11.15 6.51
C ILE A 140 19.55 10.48 5.94
N GLU A 141 19.38 9.40 5.18
CA GLU A 141 20.48 8.68 4.53
C GLU A 141 20.61 8.99 3.04
N ALA A 142 19.51 9.34 2.39
CA ALA A 142 19.52 9.76 1.01
C ALA A 142 18.48 10.85 0.76
N ILE A 143 18.84 11.79 -0.11
CA ILE A 143 17.95 12.81 -0.64
C ILE A 143 17.97 12.64 -2.16
N ALA A 144 16.79 12.57 -2.77
CA ALA A 144 16.64 12.49 -4.20
C ALA A 144 15.44 13.30 -4.69
N VAL A 145 15.61 13.96 -5.83
CA VAL A 145 14.53 14.69 -6.51
C VAL A 145 14.41 14.22 -7.95
N ALA A 146 13.19 14.13 -8.45
CA ALA A 146 12.94 13.80 -9.85
C ALA A 146 12.36 15.01 -10.58
N PRO A 147 12.97 15.54 -11.64
CA PRO A 147 12.55 16.80 -12.25
C PRO A 147 11.18 16.74 -12.96
N ALA A 148 10.73 15.55 -13.34
CA ALA A 148 9.40 15.34 -13.94
C ALA A 148 8.90 13.91 -13.70
N ALA A 149 7.60 13.68 -13.96
CA ALA A 149 7.02 12.35 -13.96
C ALA A 149 7.81 11.39 -14.89
N GLY A 150 8.14 10.19 -14.37
CA GLY A 150 8.89 9.17 -15.11
C GLY A 150 10.38 9.46 -15.35
N LYS A 151 10.91 10.64 -14.97
CA LYS A 151 12.34 10.95 -15.13
C LYS A 151 13.17 10.37 -13.98
N PRO A 152 14.41 9.90 -14.23
CA PRO A 152 15.30 9.44 -13.17
C PRO A 152 15.44 10.49 -12.06
N ALA A 153 15.45 10.00 -10.83
CA ALA A 153 15.77 10.78 -9.65
C ALA A 153 17.28 11.08 -9.64
N VAL A 154 17.62 12.26 -9.13
CA VAL A 154 18.99 12.74 -8.95
C VAL A 154 19.25 12.80 -7.46
N SER A 155 20.30 12.11 -7.00
CA SER A 155 20.73 12.16 -5.61
C SER A 155 21.38 13.51 -5.30
N LEU A 156 21.05 14.04 -4.12
CA LEU A 156 21.54 15.33 -3.62
C LEU A 156 22.15 15.16 -2.22
N THR A 157 23.00 16.10 -1.82
CA THR A 157 23.49 16.21 -0.44
C THR A 157 22.61 17.09 0.44
N GLU A 158 21.81 17.97 -0.19
CA GLU A 158 20.85 18.85 0.45
C GLU A 158 19.70 19.18 -0.51
N ALA A 159 18.54 19.57 0.03
CA ALA A 159 17.41 20.05 -0.75
C ALA A 159 16.63 21.12 0.00
N ARG A 160 16.22 22.17 -0.73
CA ARG A 160 15.36 23.23 -0.18
C ARG A 160 13.92 22.73 -0.06
N ALA A 161 13.40 22.75 1.16
CA ALA A 161 12.01 22.44 1.49
C ALA A 161 11.14 23.68 1.35
N LEU A 162 10.09 23.60 0.54
CA LEU A 162 9.15 24.69 0.27
C LEU A 162 7.76 24.36 0.85
N PRO A 163 7.24 25.15 1.82
CA PRO A 163 5.96 24.90 2.45
C PRO A 163 4.82 24.78 1.44
N GLY A 164 4.00 23.74 1.62
CA GLY A 164 2.87 23.44 0.74
C GLY A 164 3.21 23.07 -0.72
N GLN A 165 4.49 23.00 -1.08
CA GLN A 165 4.94 22.76 -2.46
C GLN A 165 5.76 21.47 -2.61
N GLY A 166 6.75 21.26 -1.74
CA GLY A 166 7.66 20.10 -1.81
C GLY A 166 9.14 20.48 -1.82
N LEU A 167 10.00 19.58 -2.30
CA LEU A 167 11.43 19.86 -2.46
C LEU A 167 11.72 20.58 -3.77
N GLU A 168 12.45 21.69 -3.72
CA GLU A 168 12.83 22.48 -4.89
C GLU A 168 13.46 21.59 -5.98
N GLY A 169 12.96 21.70 -7.22
CA GLY A 169 13.41 20.89 -8.35
C GLY A 169 12.73 19.52 -8.47
N ASP A 170 11.92 19.09 -7.51
CA ASP A 170 11.12 17.87 -7.63
C ASP A 170 9.82 18.09 -8.42
N ARG A 171 9.40 17.08 -9.18
CA ARG A 171 8.17 17.00 -9.97
C ARG A 171 6.91 17.39 -9.19
N HIS A 172 6.90 17.23 -7.86
CA HIS A 172 5.79 17.60 -7.00
C HIS A 172 5.69 19.11 -6.73
N THR A 173 6.77 19.88 -6.95
CA THR A 173 6.75 21.36 -6.77
C THR A 173 6.14 22.12 -7.96
N VAL A 174 6.22 21.56 -9.17
CA VAL A 174 5.92 22.29 -10.42
C VAL A 174 4.54 21.99 -10.99
N GLY A 175 3.70 21.21 -10.30
CA GLY A 175 2.41 20.74 -10.83
C GLY A 175 2.51 19.80 -12.04
N LYS A 176 3.71 19.29 -12.34
CA LYS A 176 4.02 18.41 -13.49
C LYS A 176 4.28 16.93 -13.11
N GLY A 177 4.04 16.58 -11.85
CA GLY A 177 4.10 15.19 -11.37
C GLY A 177 2.81 14.43 -11.67
N THR A 178 2.81 13.12 -11.39
CA THR A 178 1.60 12.27 -11.50
C THR A 178 0.52 12.63 -10.47
N PHE A 179 0.86 13.43 -9.46
CA PHE A 179 -0.05 13.99 -8.46
C PHE A 179 -0.06 15.52 -8.56
N PRO A 180 -1.23 16.18 -8.44
CA PRO A 180 -1.31 17.64 -8.37
C PRO A 180 -0.47 18.17 -7.21
N SER A 181 0.37 19.16 -7.47
CA SER A 181 1.07 19.93 -6.44
C SER A 181 0.07 20.68 -5.56
N GLY A 182 0.29 20.74 -4.25
CA GLY A 182 -0.52 21.53 -3.32
C GLY A 182 -1.74 20.80 -2.73
N LEU A 183 -1.90 19.50 -2.99
CA LEU A 183 -2.85 18.68 -2.24
C LEU A 183 -2.22 18.18 -0.94
N PRO A 184 -2.99 18.03 0.15
CA PRO A 184 -2.49 17.46 1.39
C PRO A 184 -1.82 16.09 1.18
N GLY A 185 -0.60 15.95 1.68
CA GLY A 185 0.24 14.76 1.53
C GLY A 185 0.85 14.59 0.14
N SER A 186 1.06 15.68 -0.62
CA SER A 186 1.75 15.64 -1.91
C SER A 186 3.16 16.21 -1.88
N ALA A 187 3.56 16.91 -0.82
CA ALA A 187 4.79 17.71 -0.81
C ALA A 187 6.06 16.86 -0.63
N LEU A 188 6.02 15.84 0.21
CA LEU A 188 7.21 15.07 0.58
C LEU A 188 6.90 13.58 0.70
N THR A 189 7.84 12.74 0.27
CA THR A 189 7.74 11.28 0.39
C THR A 189 8.98 10.69 1.03
N LEU A 190 8.80 9.75 1.96
CA LEU A 190 9.86 9.12 2.73
C LEU A 190 9.72 7.60 2.66
N ILE A 191 10.82 6.86 2.80
CA ILE A 191 10.87 5.39 2.96
C ILE A 191 12.04 5.00 3.86
N GLU A 192 11.89 3.91 4.61
CA GLU A 192 12.91 3.33 5.46
C GLU A 192 14.00 2.62 4.64
N ALA A 193 15.27 2.88 4.96
CA ALA A 193 16.42 2.19 4.39
C ALA A 193 16.33 0.68 4.64
N GLU A 194 15.87 0.30 5.82
CA GLU A 194 15.63 -1.09 6.23
C GLU A 194 14.63 -1.80 5.30
N VAL A 195 13.65 -1.07 4.74
CA VAL A 195 12.75 -1.62 3.74
C VAL A 195 13.49 -1.79 2.41
N CYS A 196 14.19 -0.77 1.94
CA CYS A 196 14.94 -0.82 0.68
C CYS A 196 15.98 -1.96 0.65
N GLU A 197 16.66 -2.18 1.78
CA GLU A 197 17.68 -3.23 1.96
C GLU A 197 17.11 -4.64 2.08
N SER A 198 15.80 -4.78 2.33
CA SER A 198 15.15 -6.10 2.41
C SER A 198 14.91 -6.75 1.04
N PHE A 199 15.24 -6.07 -0.06
CA PHE A 199 15.13 -6.57 -1.43
C PHE A 199 16.49 -7.04 -1.96
N ASP A 200 16.49 -7.97 -2.90
CA ASP A 200 17.69 -8.43 -3.61
C ASP A 200 17.49 -8.34 -5.14
N PRO A 201 18.12 -7.36 -5.82
CA PRO A 201 18.99 -6.33 -5.25
C PRO A 201 18.19 -5.28 -4.43
N PRO A 202 18.85 -4.56 -3.49
CA PRO A 202 18.23 -3.48 -2.73
C PRO A 202 17.63 -2.39 -3.62
N LEU A 203 16.53 -1.79 -3.17
CA LEU A 203 15.86 -0.71 -3.92
C LEU A 203 16.69 0.58 -3.88
N ALA A 204 17.01 1.10 -5.05
CA ALA A 204 17.63 2.40 -5.24
C ALA A 204 16.57 3.53 -5.32
N PRO A 205 16.98 4.81 -5.23
CA PRO A 205 16.07 5.96 -5.35
C PRO A 205 15.18 5.94 -6.60
N ASN A 206 15.68 5.38 -7.70
CA ASN A 206 14.93 5.24 -8.94
C ASN A 206 13.85 4.16 -8.89
N ASP A 207 13.98 3.18 -8.00
CA ASP A 207 13.07 2.05 -7.89
C ASP A 207 11.87 2.42 -7.02
N HIS A 208 12.13 2.98 -5.82
CA HIS A 208 11.08 3.35 -4.88
C HIS A 208 10.48 4.74 -5.14
N ARG A 209 11.18 5.62 -5.87
CA ARG A 209 10.69 6.94 -6.31
C ARG A 209 10.29 7.88 -5.17
N ARG A 210 10.90 7.74 -3.99
CA ARG A 210 10.67 8.58 -2.80
C ARG A 210 11.74 9.66 -2.69
N ASN A 211 11.42 10.76 -2.04
CA ASN A 211 12.33 11.89 -1.92
C ASN A 211 13.43 11.64 -0.88
N LEU A 212 13.06 11.10 0.27
CA LEU A 212 14.00 10.87 1.37
C LEU A 212 14.03 9.39 1.72
N VAL A 213 15.24 8.91 2.03
CA VAL A 213 15.45 7.62 2.69
C VAL A 213 15.85 7.91 4.13
N THR A 214 15.17 7.27 5.08
CA THR A 214 15.44 7.42 6.52
C THR A 214 15.98 6.13 7.11
N ARG A 215 16.79 6.19 8.16
CA ARG A 215 17.18 5.03 8.97
C ARG A 215 16.85 5.22 10.43
N GLY A 216 16.47 4.13 11.11
CA GLY A 216 16.29 4.08 12.56
C GLY A 216 14.98 4.69 13.06
N ILE A 217 13.99 4.88 12.18
CA ILE A 217 12.69 5.44 12.53
C ILE A 217 11.56 4.64 11.86
N ASP A 218 10.50 4.36 12.62
CA ASP A 218 9.26 3.76 12.12
C ASP A 218 8.40 4.87 11.51
N LEU A 219 8.34 4.96 10.17
CA LEU A 219 7.58 6.01 9.51
C LEU A 219 6.07 5.78 9.64
N ASN A 220 5.62 4.52 9.71
CA ASN A 220 4.20 4.20 9.84
C ASN A 220 3.62 4.73 11.16
N GLY A 221 4.39 4.66 12.24
CA GLY A 221 4.04 5.23 13.54
C GLY A 221 3.88 6.76 13.53
N MET A 222 4.31 7.46 12.47
CA MET A 222 4.23 8.92 12.36
C MET A 222 2.91 9.39 11.74
N VAL A 223 2.08 8.51 11.18
CA VAL A 223 0.85 8.90 10.48
C VAL A 223 -0.09 9.73 11.37
N GLY A 224 -0.42 10.93 10.90
CA GLY A 224 -1.27 11.89 11.62
C GLY A 224 -0.50 12.89 12.49
N GLN A 225 0.79 12.68 12.70
CA GLN A 225 1.63 13.50 13.59
C GLN A 225 2.50 14.52 12.85
N GLN A 226 2.99 15.51 13.59
CA GLN A 226 4.03 16.42 13.12
C GLN A 226 5.41 15.90 13.52
N PHE A 227 6.41 16.23 12.71
CA PHE A 227 7.78 15.81 12.93
C PHE A 227 8.76 16.84 12.38
N MET A 228 10.01 16.76 12.82
CA MET A 228 11.12 17.57 12.36
C MET A 228 12.05 16.74 11.49
N ILE A 229 12.57 17.34 10.42
CA ILE A 229 13.74 16.90 9.67
C ILE A 229 14.76 18.03 9.75
N GLY A 230 15.80 17.87 10.57
CA GLY A 230 16.69 18.99 10.90
C GLY A 230 15.88 20.16 11.47
N ALA A 231 15.87 21.29 10.76
CA ALA A 231 15.09 22.49 11.12
C ALA A 231 13.71 22.59 10.44
N VAL A 232 13.38 21.68 9.52
CA VAL A 232 12.13 21.71 8.75
C VAL A 232 11.04 20.95 9.48
N ARG A 233 9.89 21.60 9.71
CA ARG A 233 8.71 20.98 10.30
C ARG A 233 7.80 20.41 9.21
N CYS A 234 7.37 19.17 9.40
CA CYS A 234 6.53 18.42 8.48
C CYS A 234 5.32 17.81 9.21
N ARG A 235 4.29 17.42 8.46
CA ARG A 235 3.16 16.64 8.96
C ARG A 235 3.02 15.36 8.14
N CYS A 236 3.06 14.21 8.79
CA CYS A 236 2.83 12.94 8.11
C CYS A 236 1.32 12.74 7.91
N MET A 237 0.91 12.56 6.66
CA MET A 237 -0.49 12.55 6.28
C MET A 237 -1.05 11.14 6.15
N ARG A 238 -0.30 10.24 5.51
CA ARG A 238 -0.72 8.86 5.24
C ARG A 238 0.44 7.99 4.77
N LEU A 239 0.20 6.69 4.74
CA LEU A 239 1.08 5.74 4.07
C LEU A 239 1.16 6.03 2.56
N CYS A 240 2.33 5.73 2.00
CA CYS A 240 2.58 5.77 0.57
C CYS A 240 2.46 4.36 -0.02
N GLU A 241 1.24 3.82 0.05
CA GLU A 241 0.90 2.48 -0.44
C GLU A 241 1.33 2.28 -1.90
N PRO A 242 1.86 1.08 -2.23
CA PRO A 242 2.35 0.79 -3.56
C PRO A 242 1.17 0.60 -4.54
N CYS A 243 1.44 0.82 -5.82
CA CYS A 243 0.51 0.56 -6.91
C CYS A 243 1.26 -0.09 -8.07
N THR A 244 0.55 -0.64 -9.04
CA THR A 244 1.13 -1.46 -10.14
C THR A 244 2.25 -0.80 -10.94
N VAL A 245 2.37 0.53 -10.88
CA VAL A 245 3.44 1.26 -11.54
C VAL A 245 4.80 1.01 -10.88
N ILE A 246 4.83 0.64 -9.59
CA ILE A 246 6.08 0.47 -8.83
C ILE A 246 6.95 -0.67 -9.36
N ASP A 247 6.35 -1.79 -9.78
CA ASP A 247 7.10 -2.93 -10.33
C ASP A 247 7.84 -2.54 -11.62
N ARG A 248 7.22 -1.67 -12.43
CA ARG A 248 7.86 -1.14 -13.65
C ARG A 248 9.02 -0.20 -13.34
N TYR A 249 8.99 0.52 -12.23
CA TYR A 249 10.11 1.36 -11.82
C TYR A 249 11.25 0.53 -11.24
N ALA A 250 10.94 -0.41 -10.36
CA ALA A 250 11.93 -1.29 -9.76
C ALA A 250 12.50 -2.34 -10.71
N SER A 251 11.80 -2.65 -11.82
CA SER A 251 12.14 -3.76 -12.71
C SER A 251 12.21 -5.13 -11.99
N GLN A 252 11.50 -5.26 -10.87
CA GLN A 252 11.34 -6.47 -10.06
C GLN A 252 9.98 -6.45 -9.34
N PRO A 253 9.41 -7.61 -8.94
CA PRO A 253 8.11 -7.67 -8.27
C PRO A 253 8.22 -7.18 -6.82
N VAL A 254 7.80 -5.93 -6.58
CA VAL A 254 7.91 -5.27 -5.26
C VAL A 254 6.57 -4.83 -4.70
N LEU A 255 5.52 -4.78 -5.53
CA LEU A 255 4.17 -4.34 -5.16
C LEU A 255 3.68 -4.97 -3.85
N ARG A 256 3.68 -6.31 -3.78
CA ARG A 256 3.24 -7.06 -2.58
C ARG A 256 4.13 -6.80 -1.38
N ALA A 257 5.44 -6.88 -1.56
CA ALA A 257 6.43 -6.72 -0.49
C ALA A 257 6.44 -5.32 0.12
N LEU A 258 5.96 -4.32 -0.62
CA LEU A 258 5.82 -2.93 -0.18
C LEU A 258 4.44 -2.59 0.40
N VAL A 259 3.47 -3.52 0.45
CA VAL A 259 2.17 -3.27 1.11
C VAL A 259 2.42 -2.88 2.57
N HIS A 260 1.93 -1.71 2.98
CA HIS A 260 2.20 -1.08 4.28
C HIS A 260 3.68 -0.80 4.60
N ARG A 261 4.58 -0.95 3.62
CA ARG A 261 6.03 -0.72 3.76
C ARG A 261 6.57 0.26 2.72
N GLY A 262 5.70 0.87 1.91
CA GLY A 262 6.08 1.85 0.89
C GLY A 262 6.49 3.23 1.44
N GLY A 263 6.63 3.36 2.76
CA GLY A 263 6.91 4.58 3.49
C GLY A 263 5.70 5.51 3.60
N ILE A 264 5.95 6.83 3.75
CA ILE A 264 4.90 7.83 4.05
C ILE A 264 4.86 8.97 3.05
N ARG A 265 3.71 9.67 3.05
CA ARG A 265 3.55 10.97 2.43
C ARG A 265 3.30 12.05 3.49
N ALA A 266 3.95 13.19 3.31
CA ALA A 266 3.95 14.28 4.26
C ALA A 266 3.77 15.63 3.58
N ASP A 267 3.31 16.61 4.37
CA ASP A 267 3.32 18.02 4.04
C ASP A 267 4.51 18.72 4.70
N ILE A 268 5.07 19.71 3.99
CA ILE A 268 6.11 20.60 4.51
C ILE A 268 5.41 21.83 5.09
N LEU A 269 5.63 22.11 6.38
CA LEU A 269 4.97 23.18 7.12
C LEU A 269 5.83 24.45 7.26
N THR A 270 7.16 24.31 7.24
CA THR A 270 8.10 25.44 7.33
C THR A 270 9.16 25.34 6.25
N ASP A 271 9.69 26.48 5.82
CA ASP A 271 10.79 26.50 4.87
C ASP A 271 12.11 26.11 5.55
N GLY A 272 13.08 25.67 4.74
CA GLY A 272 14.43 25.36 5.22
C GLY A 272 15.20 24.51 4.23
N ILE A 273 16.39 24.07 4.64
CA ILE A 273 17.24 23.16 3.88
C ILE A 273 17.35 21.86 4.68
N ILE A 274 17.05 20.75 4.02
CA ILE A 274 17.26 19.39 4.54
C ILE A 274 18.61 18.91 4.02
N HIS A 275 19.46 18.39 4.91
CA HIS A 275 20.77 17.84 4.58
C HIS A 275 20.82 16.33 4.83
N LEU A 276 21.74 15.64 4.15
CA LEU A 276 22.12 14.29 4.54
C LEU A 276 22.60 14.27 5.99
N GLY A 277 22.17 13.25 6.73
CA GLY A 277 22.45 13.11 8.17
C GLY A 277 21.54 13.91 9.09
N ASP A 278 20.62 14.73 8.55
CA ASP A 278 19.66 15.45 9.39
C ASP A 278 18.83 14.48 10.21
N SER A 279 18.62 14.82 11.48
CA SER A 279 17.82 13.99 12.37
C SER A 279 16.33 14.12 12.04
N VAL A 280 15.63 12.99 12.07
CA VAL A 280 14.17 12.89 11.95
C VAL A 280 13.59 12.56 13.31
N LYS A 281 12.69 13.40 13.83
CA LYS A 281 12.09 13.22 15.16
C LYS A 281 10.61 13.60 15.16
N LEU A 282 9.78 12.77 15.78
CA LEU A 282 8.41 13.15 16.11
C LEU A 282 8.41 14.37 17.04
N LEU A 283 7.49 15.30 16.79
CA LEU A 283 7.18 16.35 17.74
C LEU A 283 6.23 15.74 18.77
N ALA A 284 6.56 15.87 20.06
CA ALA A 284 5.61 15.53 21.10
C ALA A 284 4.32 16.35 20.88
N ASP A 285 3.17 15.70 21.02
CA ASP A 285 1.90 16.41 21.01
C ASP A 285 1.96 17.48 22.11
N VAL A 286 1.70 18.72 21.71
CA VAL A 286 1.42 19.79 22.67
C VAL A 286 -0.06 19.61 23.00
N ASP A 287 -0.34 19.02 24.16
CA ASP A 287 -1.70 18.92 24.73
C ASP A 287 -2.44 20.26 24.70
#